data_AF-A0A4Y2PET1-F1
#
_entry.id   AF-A0A4Y2PET1-F1
#
_cell.length_a   1.000
_cell.length_b   1.000
_cell.length_c   1.000
_cell.angle_alpha   90.00
_cell.angle_beta   90.00
_cell.angle_gamma   90.00
#
_symmetry.space_group_name_H-M   'P 1'
#
loop_
_entity.id
_entity.type
_entity.pdbx_description
1 polymer ?
#
loop_
_entity_poly.entity_id
_entity_poly.type
_entity_poly.pdbx_seq_one_letter_code
_entity_poly.pdbx_strand_id
1 'polypeptide(L)'
;MGDQQRSKGEQLMIEAEAMLNQDGGMCCGKKGRVRSEEACMLYVKAANAFKMAKEWHKAGNAFAEAATIELKNERKTESAMHFVEAAKCYKK
;
A
#
# COMPACT_ATOMS: atom_id res chain seq x y z
N MET A 1 7.43 -21.79 -0.02
CA MET A 1 6.43 -21.06 0.79
C MET A 1 6.66 -19.55 0.77
N GLY A 2 7.90 -19.05 0.89
CA GLY A 2 8.20 -17.62 0.77
C GLY A 2 7.92 -17.03 -0.62
N ASP A 3 8.24 -17.77 -1.69
CA ASP A 3 8.09 -17.30 -3.08
C ASP A 3 6.62 -17.05 -3.46
N GLN A 4 5.70 -17.86 -2.92
CA GLN A 4 4.27 -17.71 -3.14
C GLN A 4 3.73 -16.42 -2.50
N GLN A 5 4.26 -16.04 -1.33
CA GLN A 5 3.88 -14.80 -0.66
C GLN A 5 4.49 -13.58 -1.35
N ARG A 6 5.71 -13.69 -1.88
CA ARG A 6 6.31 -12.64 -2.70
C ARG A 6 5.49 -12.37 -3.96
N SER A 7 5.11 -13.43 -4.70
CA SER A 7 4.28 -13.29 -5.89
C SER A 7 2.89 -12.72 -5.57
N LYS A 8 2.27 -13.18 -4.47
CA LYS A 8 1.00 -12.63 -3.99
C LYS A 8 1.11 -11.16 -3.61
N GLY A 9 2.19 -10.76 -2.95
CA GLY A 9 2.49 -9.36 -2.63
C GLY A 9 2.61 -8.51 -3.90
N GLU A 10 3.33 -8.99 -4.91
CA GLU A 10 3.50 -8.30 -6.20
C GLU A 10 2.16 -8.14 -6.94
N GLN A 11 1.30 -9.17 -6.94
CA GLN A 11 -0.03 -9.08 -7.54
C GLN A 11 -0.92 -8.04 -6.85
N LEU A 12 -0.91 -8.02 -5.51
CA LEU A 12 -1.68 -7.05 -4.73
C LEU A 12 -1.19 -5.61 -4.95
N MET A 13 0.11 -5.40 -5.16
CA MET A 13 0.67 -4.09 -5.52
C MET A 13 0.16 -3.62 -6.89
N ILE A 14 0.19 -4.51 -7.89
CA ILE A 14 -0.32 -4.20 -9.24
C ILE A 14 -1.81 -3.88 -9.20
N GLU A 15 -2.58 -4.64 -8.42
CA GLU A 15 -4.00 -4.39 -8.22
C GLU A 15 -4.25 -3.03 -7.54
N ALA A 16 -3.47 -2.70 -6.51
CA ALA A 16 -3.55 -1.40 -5.84
C ALA A 16 -3.20 -0.23 -6.79
N GLU A 17 -2.15 -0.38 -7.60
CA GLU A 17 -1.76 0.61 -8.61
C GLU A 17 -2.82 0.78 -9.69
N ALA A 18 -3.44 -0.32 -10.15
CA ALA A 18 -4.54 -0.26 -11.11
C ALA A 18 -5.76 0.49 -10.55
N MET A 19 -6.06 0.29 -9.27
CA MET A 19 -7.15 0.99 -8.57
C MET A 19 -6.88 2.50 -8.43
N LEU A 20 -5.61 2.89 -8.25
CA LEU A 20 -5.18 4.30 -8.25
C LEU A 20 -5.12 4.91 -9.65
N ASN A 21 -4.76 4.14 -10.69
CA ASN A 21 -4.60 4.68 -12.05
C ASN A 21 -5.93 4.80 -12.80
N GLN A 22 -6.98 4.08 -12.37
CA GLN A 22 -8.36 4.29 -12.83
C GLN A 22 -8.93 5.69 -12.49
N ASP A 23 -8.20 6.52 -11.76
CA ASP A 23 -8.54 7.92 -11.44
C ASP A 23 -8.36 8.88 -12.64
N GLY A 24 -7.79 8.42 -13.78
CA GLY A 24 -7.50 9.21 -14.98
C GLY A 24 -8.69 9.56 -15.90
N GLY A 25 -9.94 9.32 -15.47
CA GLY A 25 -11.14 9.54 -16.27
C GLY A 25 -11.98 10.73 -15.79
N MET A 26 -11.76 11.89 -16.41
CA MET A 26 -12.60 13.10 -16.48
C MET A 26 -14.10 12.92 -16.10
N CYS A 27 -14.46 12.83 -14.81
CA CYS A 27 -15.76 13.25 -14.22
C CYS A 27 -15.88 12.83 -12.74
N CYS A 28 -16.36 13.75 -11.89
CA CYS A 28 -16.95 13.51 -10.55
C CYS A 28 -15.99 13.44 -9.33
N GLY A 29 -15.67 14.62 -8.80
CA GLY A 29 -14.85 14.86 -7.59
C GLY A 29 -15.40 14.40 -6.23
N LYS A 30 -15.97 13.19 -6.11
CA LYS A 30 -16.29 12.56 -4.81
C LYS A 30 -16.00 11.04 -4.71
N LYS A 31 -15.65 10.36 -5.81
CA LYS A 31 -15.39 8.89 -5.83
C LYS A 31 -13.93 8.47 -5.64
N GLY A 32 -12.98 9.41 -5.67
CA GLY A 32 -11.55 9.11 -5.52
C GLY A 32 -11.15 8.64 -4.11
N ARG A 33 -11.77 9.19 -3.05
CA ARG A 33 -11.40 8.87 -1.65
C ARG A 33 -11.61 7.38 -1.31
N VAL A 34 -12.77 6.82 -1.64
CA VAL A 34 -13.08 5.40 -1.34
C VAL A 34 -12.14 4.44 -2.07
N ARG A 35 -11.75 4.76 -3.31
CA ARG A 35 -10.78 3.95 -4.07
C ARG A 35 -9.37 4.02 -3.48
N SER A 36 -8.98 5.18 -3.01
CA SER A 36 -7.67 5.38 -2.38
C SER A 36 -7.57 4.70 -1.01
N GLU A 37 -8.66 4.64 -0.25
CA GLU A 37 -8.81 3.80 0.94
C GLU A 37 -8.62 2.30 0.62
N GLU A 38 -9.28 1.83 -0.44
CA GLU A 38 -9.18 0.45 -0.88
C GLU A 38 -7.77 0.08 -1.38
N ALA A 39 -7.15 0.95 -2.17
CA ALA A 39 -5.77 0.79 -2.61
C ALA A 39 -4.81 0.72 -1.42
N CYS A 40 -4.96 1.58 -0.41
CA CYS A 40 -4.14 1.54 0.80
C CYS A 40 -4.25 0.17 1.51
N MET A 41 -5.46 -0.36 1.68
CA MET A 41 -5.65 -1.69 2.27
C MET A 41 -4.96 -2.79 1.46
N LEU A 42 -4.95 -2.71 0.13
CA LEU A 42 -4.23 -3.65 -0.74
C LEU A 42 -2.71 -3.54 -0.55
N TYR A 43 -2.15 -2.32 -0.48
CA TYR A 43 -0.73 -2.10 -0.17
C TYR A 43 -0.33 -2.68 1.18
N VAL A 44 -1.15 -2.50 2.22
CA VAL A 44 -0.88 -3.08 3.55
C VAL A 44 -0.93 -4.62 3.53
N LYS A 45 -1.87 -5.21 2.79
CA LYS A 45 -1.93 -6.67 2.59
C LYS A 45 -0.69 -7.17 1.84
N ALA A 46 -0.26 -6.47 0.79
CA ALA A 46 0.96 -6.77 0.05
C ALA A 46 2.19 -6.70 0.96
N ALA A 47 2.29 -5.65 1.78
CA ALA A 47 3.38 -5.47 2.73
C ALA A 47 3.48 -6.62 3.75
N ASN A 48 2.35 -7.08 4.28
CA ASN A 48 2.31 -8.25 5.16
C ASN A 48 2.74 -9.54 4.45
N ALA A 49 2.39 -9.73 3.19
CA ALA A 49 2.87 -10.86 2.38
C ALA A 49 4.39 -10.79 2.15
N PHE A 50 4.94 -9.60 1.86
CA PHE A 50 6.38 -9.38 1.76
C PHE A 50 7.11 -9.63 3.08
N LYS A 51 6.53 -9.26 4.23
CA LYS A 51 7.07 -9.60 5.56
C LYS A 51 7.16 -11.12 5.75
N MET A 52 6.15 -11.89 5.30
CA MET A 52 6.20 -13.35 5.33
C MET A 52 7.26 -13.94 4.38
N ALA A 53 7.52 -13.27 3.26
CA ALA A 53 8.59 -13.63 2.32
C ALA A 53 10.00 -13.19 2.80
N LYS A 54 10.12 -12.53 3.96
CA LYS A 54 11.36 -11.90 4.48
C LYS A 54 11.91 -10.79 3.57
N GLU A 55 11.07 -10.20 2.74
CA GLU A 55 11.40 -9.11 1.81
C GLU A 55 11.11 -7.77 2.48
N TRP A 56 11.94 -7.39 3.45
CA TRP A 56 11.69 -6.21 4.29
C TRP A 56 11.74 -4.90 3.51
N HIS A 57 12.63 -4.78 2.52
CA HIS A 57 12.71 -3.61 1.65
C HIS A 57 11.41 -3.40 0.84
N LYS A 58 10.85 -4.48 0.26
CA LYS A 58 9.59 -4.40 -0.51
C LYS A 58 8.40 -4.10 0.39
N ALA A 59 8.36 -4.72 1.58
CA ALA A 59 7.34 -4.44 2.57
C ALA A 59 7.35 -2.97 3.01
N GLY A 60 8.55 -2.42 3.27
CA GLY A 60 8.74 -1.01 3.62
C GLY A 60 8.23 -0.07 2.53
N ASN A 61 8.52 -0.38 1.27
CA ASN A 61 8.06 0.45 0.14
C ASN A 61 6.53 0.43 0.02
N ALA A 62 5.91 -0.75 0.14
CA ALA A 62 4.46 -0.88 0.12
C ALA A 62 3.77 -0.11 1.26
N PHE A 63 4.34 -0.14 2.48
CA PHE A 63 3.82 0.67 3.59
C PHE A 63 4.00 2.18 3.38
N ALA A 64 5.11 2.61 2.78
CA ALA A 64 5.34 4.01 2.46
C ALA A 64 4.30 4.53 1.45
N GLU A 65 4.05 3.77 0.37
CA GLU A 65 3.00 4.07 -0.61
C GLU A 65 1.63 4.17 0.05
N ALA A 66 1.25 3.18 0.86
CA ALA A 66 0.02 3.19 1.65
C ALA A 66 -0.11 4.48 2.49
N ALA A 67 0.96 4.84 3.22
CA ALA A 67 1.00 6.02 4.06
C ALA A 67 0.85 7.33 3.26
N THR A 68 1.39 7.40 2.04
CA THR A 68 1.22 8.60 1.19
C THR A 68 -0.23 8.77 0.74
N ILE A 69 -0.95 7.68 0.48
CA ILE A 69 -2.35 7.68 0.07
C ILE A 69 -3.24 8.11 1.25
N GLU A 70 -2.97 7.58 2.43
CA GLU A 70 -3.60 8.00 3.69
C GLU A 70 -3.41 9.50 3.97
N LEU A 71 -2.21 10.03 3.69
CA LEU A 71 -1.92 11.46 3.83
C LEU A 71 -2.76 12.32 2.88
N LYS A 72 -2.93 11.89 1.62
CA LYS A 72 -3.80 12.55 0.64
C LYS A 72 -5.28 12.52 1.04
N ASN A 73 -5.69 11.50 1.80
CA ASN A 73 -7.04 11.38 2.36
C ASN A 73 -7.23 12.11 3.70
N GLU A 74 -6.25 12.91 4.13
CA GLU A 74 -6.28 13.66 5.39
C GLU A 74 -6.25 12.76 6.65
N ARG A 75 -5.94 11.46 6.51
CA ARG A 75 -5.81 10.48 7.60
C ARG A 75 -4.39 10.46 8.16
N LYS A 76 -4.01 11.57 8.79
CA LYS A 76 -2.64 11.81 9.30
C LYS A 76 -2.18 10.81 10.36
N THR A 77 -3.09 10.38 11.24
CA THR A 77 -2.77 9.42 12.32
C THR A 77 -2.44 8.04 11.79
N GLU A 78 -3.26 7.52 10.86
CA GLU A 78 -3.01 6.22 10.22
C GLU A 78 -1.75 6.27 9.34
N SER A 79 -1.58 7.34 8.56
CA SER A 79 -0.36 7.58 7.78
C SER A 79 0.91 7.51 8.64
N ALA A 80 0.92 8.14 9.81
CA ALA A 80 2.06 8.10 10.73
C ALA A 80 2.36 6.67 11.23
N MET A 81 1.33 5.87 11.54
CA MET A 81 1.51 4.48 11.95
C MET A 81 2.14 3.64 10.82
N HIS A 82 1.69 3.81 9.58
CA HIS A 82 2.24 3.11 8.43
C HIS A 82 3.69 3.50 8.13
N PHE A 83 4.06 4.78 8.25
CA PHE A 83 5.46 5.21 8.13
C PHE A 83 6.36 4.62 9.19
N VAL A 84 5.89 4.51 10.44
CA VAL A 84 6.66 3.85 11.52
C VAL A 84 6.88 2.37 11.21
N GLU A 85 5.87 1.67 10.69
CA GLU A 85 6.00 0.27 10.31
C GLU A 85 6.93 0.09 9.09
N ALA A 86 6.85 0.99 8.10
CA ALA A 86 7.79 1.04 6.98
C ALA A 86 9.23 1.20 7.48
N ALA A 87 9.47 2.16 8.38
CA ALA A 87 10.79 2.41 8.97
C ALA A 87 11.33 1.20 9.74
N LYS A 88 10.47 0.48 10.48
CA LYS A 88 10.85 -0.77 11.14
C LYS A 88 11.21 -1.87 10.13
N CYS A 89 10.50 -1.95 9.02
CA CYS A 89 10.81 -2.90 7.95
C CYS A 89 12.16 -2.56 7.32
N TYR A 90 12.45 -1.31 6.99
CA TYR A 90 13.76 -0.93 6.43
C TYR A 90 14.95 -1.17 7.37
N LYS A 91 14.71 -1.23 8.69
CA LYS A 91 15.73 -1.53 9.69
C LYS A 91 16.02 -3.03 9.86
N LYS A 92 15.19 -3.91 9.30
CA LYS A 92 15.34 -5.37 9.38
C LYS A 92 16.07 -5.93 8.18
#